data_AF-A0A5J6VX25-F1
#
_entry.id   AF-A0A5J6VX25-F1
#
_cell.length_a   1.000
_cell.length_b   1.000
_cell.length_c   1.000
_cell.angle_alpha   90.00
_cell.angle_beta   90.00
_cell.angle_gamma   90.00
#
_symmetry.space_group_name_H-M   'P 1'
#
loop_
_entity.id
_entity.type
_entity.pdbx_description
1 polymer ?
#
loop_
_entity_poly.entity_id
_entity_poly.type
_entity_poly.pdbx_seq_one_letter_code
_entity_poly.pdbx_strand_id
1 'polypeptide(L)'
;MPWNRSLHPRLGMALALSLGLSACAQMVQVSPQQSVSDAVAVQAGRERILALSPAVSARRLAPVRQALNAARDAVARNDYAYADRQTLLARVLLDNIQTRLNTAPSNSRQMALRSQIANLQSQIATTRQQIATTKAQIAQEAP
;
A
#
# COMPACT_ATOMS: atom_id res chain seq x y z
N MET A 1 26.05 -72.20 -41.04
CA MET A 1 25.18 -73.23 -40.43
C MET A 1 24.76 -72.75 -39.05
N PRO A 2 23.58 -73.10 -38.53
CA PRO A 2 22.20 -72.86 -38.99
C PRO A 2 21.43 -72.04 -37.92
N TRP A 3 20.54 -71.11 -38.26
CA TRP A 3 19.08 -71.29 -38.39
C TRP A 3 18.39 -72.20 -37.35
N ASN A 4 17.56 -71.60 -36.49
CA ASN A 4 16.23 -72.10 -36.11
C ASN A 4 15.41 -70.93 -35.52
N ARG A 5 14.42 -70.34 -36.22
CA ARG A 5 12.97 -70.66 -36.24
C ARG A 5 12.40 -70.95 -34.83
N SER A 6 11.28 -70.43 -34.36
CA SER A 6 10.21 -69.54 -34.85
C SER A 6 9.20 -69.39 -33.69
N LEU A 7 8.23 -68.47 -33.83
CA LEU A 7 6.89 -68.41 -33.19
C LEU A 7 6.67 -67.21 -32.24
N HIS A 8 6.23 -66.10 -32.82
CA HIS A 8 5.17 -65.24 -32.24
C HIS A 8 3.81 -65.99 -32.32
N PRO A 9 2.63 -65.45 -31.90
CA PRO A 9 2.29 -64.26 -31.10
C PRO A 9 1.19 -64.55 -30.04
N ARG A 10 0.96 -63.65 -29.06
CA ARG A 10 -0.40 -63.31 -28.53
C ARG A 10 -0.33 -61.89 -27.95
N LEU A 11 -0.79 -60.86 -28.67
CA LEU A 11 -2.16 -60.32 -28.63
C LEU A 11 -2.64 -59.94 -27.22
N GLY A 12 -2.86 -58.63 -27.03
CA GLY A 12 -3.40 -57.99 -25.82
C GLY A 12 -2.39 -56.97 -25.30
N MET A 13 -2.62 -55.66 -25.28
CA MET A 13 -3.87 -54.93 -25.19
C MET A 13 -3.61 -53.49 -25.63
N ALA A 14 -4.60 -52.90 -26.26
CA ALA A 14 -4.56 -51.57 -26.83
C ALA A 14 -4.64 -50.47 -25.75
N LEU A 15 -4.15 -49.29 -26.14
CA LEU A 15 -4.70 -47.97 -25.84
C LEU A 15 -4.86 -47.55 -24.36
N ALA A 16 -3.94 -46.70 -23.91
CA ALA A 16 -4.24 -45.58 -23.02
C ALA A 16 -3.33 -44.40 -23.42
N LEU A 17 -3.77 -43.57 -24.36
CA LEU A 17 -4.44 -42.29 -24.09
C LEU A 17 -3.58 -41.32 -23.27
N SER A 18 -2.88 -40.47 -24.02
CA SER A 18 -2.89 -39.01 -23.84
C SER A 18 -3.29 -38.49 -22.46
N LEU A 19 -2.32 -38.13 -21.63
CA LEU A 19 -2.52 -37.15 -20.57
C LEU A 19 -1.42 -36.09 -20.67
N GLY A 20 -1.88 -34.85 -20.68
CA GLY A 20 -1.20 -33.68 -21.19
C GLY A 20 0.08 -33.31 -20.44
N LEU A 21 0.97 -32.71 -21.22
CA LEU A 21 2.02 -31.81 -20.76
C LEU A 21 1.38 -30.59 -20.06
N SER A 22 0.88 -30.79 -18.84
CA SER A 22 0.50 -29.70 -17.95
C SER A 22 1.78 -29.08 -17.41
N ALA A 23 2.24 -28.05 -18.12
CA ALA A 23 3.28 -27.15 -17.65
C ALA A 23 2.91 -26.67 -16.23
N CYS A 24 3.90 -26.74 -15.34
CA CYS A 24 3.80 -26.48 -13.93
C CYS A 24 3.32 -25.04 -13.63
N ALA A 25 2.03 -24.87 -13.35
CA ALA A 25 1.56 -23.77 -12.51
C ALA A 25 1.68 -24.24 -11.05
N GLN A 26 2.91 -24.26 -10.52
CA GLN A 26 3.13 -24.48 -9.09
C GLN A 26 2.67 -23.22 -8.35
N MET A 27 1.39 -23.22 -7.95
CA MET A 27 0.86 -22.25 -7.01
C MET A 27 1.65 -22.42 -5.70
N VAL A 28 2.49 -21.43 -5.36
CA VAL A 28 3.24 -21.39 -4.10
C VAL A 28 2.21 -21.28 -2.98
N GLN A 29 1.83 -22.43 -2.40
CA GLN A 29 0.99 -22.47 -1.21
C GLN A 29 1.85 -22.01 -0.02
N VAL A 30 1.74 -20.71 0.27
CA VAL A 30 2.32 -20.12 1.47
C VAL A 30 1.55 -20.69 2.66
N SER A 31 2.22 -21.48 3.49
CA SER A 31 1.58 -21.99 4.71
C SER A 31 1.22 -20.83 5.64
N PRO A 32 0.17 -20.94 6.47
CA PRO A 32 -0.18 -19.89 7.43
C PRO A 32 1.01 -19.49 8.33
N GLN A 33 1.87 -20.45 8.67
CA GLN A 33 3.07 -20.23 9.47
C GLN A 33 4.12 -19.37 8.75
N GLN A 34 4.32 -19.59 7.45
CA GLN A 34 5.23 -18.79 6.61
C GLN A 34 4.69 -17.36 6.44
N SER A 35 3.39 -17.19 6.20
CA SER A 35 2.76 -15.86 6.10
C SER A 35 2.92 -15.04 7.39
N VAL A 36 2.80 -15.67 8.56
CA VAL A 36 3.01 -15.00 9.85
C VAL A 36 4.49 -14.62 10.03
N SER A 37 5.42 -15.52 9.68
CA SER A 37 6.86 -15.25 9.79
C SER A 37 7.30 -14.11 8.86
N ASP A 38 6.79 -14.09 7.62
CA ASP A 38 7.04 -13.02 6.66
C ASP A 38 6.45 -11.68 7.13
N ALA A 39 5.25 -11.70 7.70
CA ALA A 39 4.64 -10.48 8.27
C ALA A 39 5.48 -9.93 9.44
N VAL A 40 5.99 -10.80 10.32
CA VAL A 40 6.89 -10.41 11.41
C VAL A 40 8.23 -9.88 10.88
N ALA A 41 8.80 -10.51 9.85
CA ALA A 41 10.04 -10.05 9.22
C ALA A 41 9.88 -8.70 8.53
N VAL A 42 8.76 -8.47 7.84
CA VAL A 42 8.40 -7.18 7.23
C VAL A 42 8.23 -6.11 8.31
N GLN A 43 7.56 -6.44 9.42
CA GLN A 43 7.38 -5.52 10.54
C GLN A 43 8.71 -5.16 11.21
N ALA A 44 9.58 -6.14 11.48
CA ALA A 44 10.91 -5.91 12.02
C ALA A 44 11.80 -5.10 11.06
N GLY A 45 11.71 -5.37 9.75
CA GLY A 45 12.37 -4.60 8.71
C GLY A 45 11.89 -3.14 8.69
N ARG A 46 10.58 -2.91 8.83
CA ARG A 46 9.99 -1.58 8.91
C ARG A 46 10.47 -0.82 10.14
N GLU A 47 10.47 -1.45 11.31
CA GLU A 47 10.98 -0.86 12.56
C GLU A 47 12.45 -0.47 12.43
N ARG A 48 13.28 -1.33 11.82
CA ARG A 48 14.70 -1.06 11.57
C ARG A 48 14.90 0.12 10.61
N ILE A 49 14.13 0.20 9.52
CA ILE A 49 14.18 1.34 8.56
C ILE A 49 13.77 2.65 9.25
N LEU A 50 12.77 2.60 10.14
CA LEU A 50 12.32 3.76 10.91
C LEU A 50 13.37 4.19 11.94
N ALA A 51 14.03 3.24 12.63
CA ALA A 51 15.11 3.51 13.57
C ALA A 51 16.35 4.13 12.89
N LEU A 52 16.64 3.73 11.63
CA LEU A 52 17.74 4.25 10.82
C LEU A 52 17.45 5.62 10.19
N SER A 53 16.22 6.14 10.27
CA SER A 53 15.85 7.44 9.70
C SER A 53 15.96 8.56 10.74
N PRO A 54 17.06 9.34 10.76
CA PRO A 54 17.27 10.34 11.81
C PRO A 54 16.26 11.50 11.74
N ALA A 55 16.05 12.08 12.92
CA ALA A 55 15.34 13.31 13.30
C ALA A 55 14.28 13.79 12.30
N VAL A 56 13.01 13.61 12.67
CA VAL A 56 11.91 14.32 12.03
C VAL A 56 12.16 15.83 12.18
N SER A 57 12.41 16.52 11.06
CA SER A 57 12.68 17.95 11.04
C SER A 57 11.55 18.68 10.34
N ALA A 58 11.42 19.99 10.58
CA ALA A 58 10.37 20.82 10.00
C ALA A 58 10.34 20.78 8.46
N ARG A 59 11.48 20.52 7.80
CA ARG A 59 11.55 20.33 6.33
C ARG A 59 10.71 19.15 5.86
N ARG A 60 10.51 18.12 6.69
CA ARG A 60 9.65 16.98 6.35
C ARG A 60 8.17 17.36 6.27
N LEU A 61 7.74 18.50 6.81
CA LEU A 61 6.36 18.99 6.67
C LEU A 61 6.10 19.71 5.33
N ALA A 62 7.13 20.05 4.56
CA ALA A 62 6.94 20.78 3.30
C ALA A 62 6.05 20.02 2.29
N PRO A 63 6.21 18.70 2.09
CA PRO A 63 5.31 17.93 1.23
C PRO A 63 3.85 17.91 1.72
N VAL A 64 3.62 17.89 3.04
CA VAL A 64 2.27 17.97 3.61
C VAL A 64 1.63 19.32 3.28
N ARG A 65 2.38 20.42 3.47
CA ARG A 65 1.92 21.78 3.16
C ARG A 65 1.63 21.94 1.67
N GLN A 66 2.49 21.39 0.82
CA GLN A 66 2.31 21.42 -0.63
C GLN A 66 1.02 20.69 -1.05
N ALA A 67 0.79 19.48 -0.53
CA ALA A 67 -0.43 18.72 -0.80
C ALA A 67 -1.68 19.44 -0.28
N LEU A 68 -1.62 20.06 0.90
CA LEU A 68 -2.74 20.86 1.44
C LEU A 68 -3.05 22.09 0.57
N ASN A 69 -2.02 22.81 0.11
CA ASN A 69 -2.23 23.94 -0.78
C ASN A 69 -2.82 23.48 -2.12
N ALA A 70 -2.29 22.40 -2.70
CA ALA A 70 -2.85 21.81 -3.92
C ALA A 70 -4.31 21.39 -3.75
N ALA A 71 -4.68 20.84 -2.58
CA ALA A 71 -6.07 20.51 -2.27
C ALA A 71 -6.96 21.76 -2.22
N ARG A 72 -6.51 22.84 -1.57
CA ARG A 72 -7.26 24.11 -1.50
C ARG A 72 -7.44 24.75 -2.87
N ASP A 73 -6.37 24.76 -3.67
CA ASP A 73 -6.43 25.29 -5.03
C ASP A 73 -7.39 24.45 -5.90
N ALA A 74 -7.44 23.13 -5.68
CA ALA A 74 -8.38 22.25 -6.34
C ALA A 74 -9.84 22.53 -5.93
N VAL A 75 -10.10 22.75 -4.63
CA VAL A 75 -11.41 23.19 -4.14
C VAL A 75 -11.83 24.50 -4.81
N ALA A 76 -10.93 25.49 -4.88
CA ALA A 76 -11.21 26.77 -5.52
C ALA A 76 -11.54 26.64 -7.03
N ARG A 77 -11.02 25.60 -7.69
CA ARG A 77 -11.31 25.27 -9.10
C ARG A 77 -12.49 24.32 -9.29
N ASN A 78 -13.21 23.96 -8.23
CA ASN A 78 -14.27 22.94 -8.24
C ASN A 78 -13.79 21.52 -8.66
N ASP A 79 -12.49 21.24 -8.60
CA ASP A 79 -11.94 19.89 -8.87
C ASP A 79 -11.91 19.07 -7.58
N TYR A 80 -13.09 18.62 -7.16
CA TYR A 80 -13.26 17.92 -5.88
C TYR A 80 -12.61 16.52 -5.85
N ALA A 81 -12.45 15.88 -7.00
CA ALA A 81 -11.77 14.59 -7.09
C ALA A 81 -10.27 14.73 -6.85
N TYR A 82 -9.65 15.75 -7.45
CA TYR A 82 -8.25 16.06 -7.18
C TYR A 82 -8.05 16.60 -5.76
N ALA A 83 -8.96 17.44 -5.27
CA ALA A 83 -8.94 17.95 -3.90
C ALA A 83 -8.92 16.81 -2.86
N ASP A 84 -9.76 15.79 -3.03
CA ASP A 84 -9.79 14.63 -2.15
C ASP A 84 -8.48 13.85 -2.16
N ARG A 85 -7.93 13.58 -3.35
CA ARG A 85 -6.65 12.87 -3.49
C ARG A 85 -5.52 13.62 -2.80
N GLN A 86 -5.44 14.94 -2.99
CA GLN A 86 -4.41 15.77 -2.36
C GLN A 86 -4.59 15.86 -0.83
N THR A 87 -5.84 15.92 -0.36
CA THR A 87 -6.14 15.92 1.07
C THR A 87 -5.78 14.58 1.73
N LEU A 88 -6.02 13.46 1.04
CA LEU A 88 -5.60 12.13 1.49
C LEU A 88 -4.07 12.02 1.50
N LEU A 89 -3.39 12.50 0.47
CA LEU A 89 -1.92 12.53 0.40
C LEU A 89 -1.34 13.32 1.58
N ALA A 90 -1.84 14.52 1.85
CA ALA A 90 -1.44 15.33 2.99
C ALA A 90 -1.59 14.56 4.31
N ARG A 91 -2.72 13.85 4.50
CA ARG A 91 -2.98 13.03 5.68
C ARG A 91 -1.97 11.90 5.83
N VAL A 92 -1.76 11.10 4.80
CA VAL A 92 -0.85 9.93 4.84
C VAL A 92 0.58 10.37 5.11
N LEU A 93 1.03 11.46 4.48
CA LEU A 93 2.35 12.04 4.74
C LEU A 93 2.49 12.50 6.19
N LEU A 94 1.47 13.17 6.73
CA LEU A 94 1.48 13.68 8.09
C LEU A 94 1.44 12.54 9.12
N ASP A 95 0.63 11.52 8.90
CA ASP A 95 0.56 10.33 9.75
C ASP A 95 1.91 9.61 9.78
N ASN A 96 2.59 9.46 8.63
CA ASN A 96 3.92 8.85 8.56
C ASN A 96 4.96 9.65 9.37
N ILE A 97 4.91 10.97 9.30
CA ILE A 97 5.78 11.87 10.06
C ILE A 97 5.49 11.76 11.57
N GLN A 98 4.21 11.71 11.95
CA GLN A 98 3.80 11.58 13.35
C GLN A 98 4.21 10.23 13.94
N THR A 99 4.08 9.12 13.20
CA THR A 99 4.57 7.81 13.63
C THR A 99 6.07 7.85 13.94
N ARG A 100 6.88 8.43 13.04
CA ARG A 100 8.33 8.59 13.24
C ARG A 100 8.67 9.49 14.42
N LEU A 101 7.86 10.52 14.67
CA LEU A 101 8.07 11.43 15.79
C LEU A 101 7.77 10.77 17.13
N ASN A 102 6.77 9.88 17.19
CA ASN A 102 6.43 9.14 18.40
C ASN A 102 7.48 8.10 18.79
N THR A 103 8.28 7.61 17.84
CA THR A 103 9.37 6.65 18.10
C THR A 103 10.70 7.33 18.46
N ALA A 104 10.79 8.67 18.41
CA ALA A 104 12.01 9.41 18.69
C ALA A 104 12.04 9.95 20.14
N PRO A 105 13.22 10.06 20.78
CA PRO A 105 13.36 10.60 22.13
C PRO A 105 12.96 12.08 22.21
N SER A 106 12.13 12.43 23.20
CA SER A 106 11.49 13.75 23.31
C SER A 106 12.46 14.88 23.61
N ASN A 107 12.42 15.97 22.85
CA ASN A 107 13.15 17.22 23.13
C ASN A 107 12.33 18.47 22.72
N SER A 108 12.81 19.67 23.09
CA SER A 108 12.10 20.94 22.84
C SER A 108 11.78 21.20 21.37
N ARG A 109 12.64 20.77 20.44
CA ARG A 109 12.38 20.88 18.99
C ARG A 109 11.24 19.97 18.54
N GLN A 110 11.06 18.82 19.19
CA GLN A 110 9.96 17.92 18.90
C GLN A 110 8.61 18.44 19.41
N MET A 111 8.58 19.16 20.53
CA MET A 111 7.35 19.83 21.00
C MET A 111 6.82 20.84 19.96
N ALA A 112 7.70 21.70 19.44
CA ALA A 112 7.34 22.64 18.37
C ALA A 112 6.86 21.92 17.10
N LEU A 113 7.40 20.74 16.80
CA LEU A 113 6.99 19.93 15.66
C LEU A 113 5.61 19.28 15.89
N ARG A 114 5.34 18.78 17.10
CA ARG A 114 4.02 18.24 17.49
C ARG A 114 2.92 19.29 17.33
N SER A 115 3.17 20.53 17.76
CA SER A 115 2.22 21.63 17.57
C SER A 115 1.96 21.93 16.08
N GLN A 116 3.00 21.90 15.24
CA GLN A 116 2.84 22.08 13.80
C GLN A 116 2.05 20.93 13.16
N ILE A 117 2.27 19.69 13.61
CA ILE A 117 1.50 18.52 13.15
C ILE A 117 0.03 18.68 13.53
N ALA A 118 -0.27 19.04 14.79
CA ALA A 118 -1.65 19.26 15.24
C ALA A 118 -2.38 20.33 14.41
N ASN A 119 -1.67 21.43 14.10
CA ASN A 119 -2.21 22.47 13.24
C ASN A 119 -2.51 21.95 11.81
N LEU A 120 -1.59 21.19 11.20
CA LEU A 120 -1.81 20.60 9.88
C LEU A 120 -2.95 19.56 9.89
N GLN A 121 -3.12 18.80 10.97
CA GLN A 121 -4.25 17.88 11.14
C GLN A 121 -5.59 18.61 11.14
N SER A 122 -5.66 19.73 11.88
CA SER A 122 -6.85 20.58 11.89
C SER A 122 -7.15 21.13 10.48
N GLN A 123 -6.12 21.62 9.78
CA GLN A 123 -6.28 22.10 8.39
C GLN A 123 -6.81 21.01 7.45
N ILE A 124 -6.28 19.79 7.54
CA ILE A 124 -6.77 18.64 6.76
C ILE A 124 -8.25 18.38 7.07
N ALA A 125 -8.62 18.34 8.36
CA ALA A 125 -10.01 18.09 8.76
C ALA A 125 -10.95 19.15 8.20
N THR A 126 -10.58 20.43 8.29
CA THR A 126 -11.35 21.54 7.71
C THR A 126 -11.50 21.40 6.20
N THR A 127 -10.41 21.11 5.46
CA THR A 127 -10.48 20.94 4.00
C THR A 127 -11.37 19.76 3.60
N ARG A 128 -11.31 18.63 4.33
CA ARG A 128 -12.22 17.50 4.09
C ARG A 128 -13.67 17.86 4.32
N GLN A 129 -13.96 18.58 5.40
CA GLN A 129 -15.31 19.01 5.72
C GLN A 129 -15.86 19.94 4.64
N GLN A 130 -15.05 20.89 4.16
CA GLN A 130 -15.42 21.77 3.05
C GLN A 130 -15.79 20.97 1.80
N ILE A 131 -14.92 20.03 1.37
CA ILE A 131 -15.17 19.17 0.22
C ILE A 131 -16.49 18.38 0.40
N ALA A 132 -16.71 17.78 1.57
CA ALA A 132 -17.91 17.01 1.86
C ALA A 132 -19.18 17.86 1.80
N THR A 133 -19.16 19.06 2.40
CA THR A 133 -20.28 20.01 2.37
C THR A 133 -20.59 20.44 0.94
N THR A 134 -19.58 20.80 0.15
CA THR A 134 -19.81 21.23 -1.23
C THR A 134 -20.33 20.10 -2.12
N LYS A 135 -19.83 18.86 -1.95
CA LYS A 135 -20.39 17.69 -2.65
C LYS A 135 -21.86 17.45 -2.29
N ALA A 136 -22.22 17.60 -1.02
CA ALA A 136 -23.59 17.44 -0.58
C ALA A 136 -24.52 18.53 -1.14
N GLN A 137 -24.03 19.77 -1.29
CA GLN A 137 -24.76 20.86 -1.96
C GLN A 137 -24.98 20.55 -3.44
N ILE A 138 -23.93 20.17 -4.17
CA ILE A 138 -24.03 19.79 -5.59
C ILE A 138 -25.03 18.64 -5.79
N ALA A 139 -25.04 17.65 -4.90
CA ALA A 139 -26.00 16.55 -4.97
C ALA A 139 -27.45 16.97 -4.69
N GLN A 140 -27.67 18.04 -3.92
CA GLN A 140 -29.01 18.61 -3.68
C GLN A 140 -29.49 19.50 -4.83
N GLU A 141 -28.56 20.14 -5.54
CA GLU A 141 -28.84 21.02 -6.67
C GLU A 141 -28.90 20.28 -8.02
N ALA A 142 -28.46 19.02 -8.06
CA ALA A 142 -28.59 18.16 -9.24
C ALA A 142 -30.07 17.75 -9.44
N PRO A 143 -30.70 18.11 -10.58
CA PRO A 143 -32.11 17.82 -10.87
C PRO A 143 -32.39 16.34 -11.16
#